data_AF-A0AAX2J4M8-F1
#
_entry.id   AF-A0AAX2J4M8-F1
#
_cell.length_a   1.000
_cell.length_b   1.000
_cell.length_c   1.000
_cell.angle_alpha   90.00
_cell.angle_beta   90.00
_cell.angle_gamma   90.00
#
_symmetry.space_group_name_H-M   'P 1'
#
loop_
_entity.id
_entity.type
_entity.pdbx_description
1 polymer ?
#
loop_
_entity_poly.entity_id
_entity_poly.type
_entity_poly.pdbx_seq_one_letter_code
_entity_poly.pdbx_strand_id
1 'polypeptide(L)'
;MQYANIFSSSTQPLVYTDDTLVQRGDIVLRLREHDGRVVSAEVAKVWQPMYYEDGSPLGVVLVAANADLDEQPAYETFVHTEPDGSQKTYFKTAIMLDQSLVYSNLSPLFRDGQYVREWLRKKGEIRVRQVSEEYEYPNKINNEIFRHAVVNMAQNGNPAATFAIGLWQRDAEKMDRAAKCFRAAAQQGHAPSWVEIGMMYAASDTNVQNMRYAAECFRHAAEAGSAFGAYRLAKCYIEGIGVAPDDDMALMLLSKAASMGLNSAILDLGIYYRYGHFNNHRLMSDYVSKHSSEPDFKQAFECFSAVVKQNWTRIDSAKYHLAECYRLGMGVEQTDPQKAIRLYQEASEHGYLEEDEIQQAAYRAGNIDRLTEAANVGYPLAAYLLGRMYWNGENGLKADVIHGGDYLYIAAESEHPCAVEAKKLLSQGQGSWEFE
;
A
#
# COMPACT_ATOMS: atom_id res chain seq x y z
N MET A 1 7.54 -12.15 -5.68
CA MET A 1 8.59 -11.54 -6.51
C MET A 1 8.81 -10.13 -6.01
N GLN A 2 9.99 -9.80 -5.48
CA GLN A 2 10.28 -8.47 -4.94
C GLN A 2 10.47 -7.47 -6.07
N TYR A 3 9.79 -6.33 -5.93
CA TYR A 3 9.74 -5.24 -6.88
C TYR A 3 11.13 -4.82 -7.36
N ALA A 4 11.28 -4.77 -8.67
CA ALA A 4 12.49 -4.32 -9.31
C ALA A 4 12.34 -2.83 -9.64
N ASN A 5 13.11 -1.99 -8.96
CA ASN A 5 13.06 -0.56 -9.19
C ASN A 5 13.89 -0.20 -10.45
N ILE A 6 13.36 0.71 -11.26
CA ILE A 6 13.94 1.24 -12.50
C ILE A 6 14.01 2.77 -12.32
N PHE A 7 15.16 3.41 -12.56
CA PHE A 7 15.38 4.83 -12.21
C PHE A 7 15.93 5.69 -13.36
N SER A 8 15.26 6.81 -13.65
CA SER A 8 15.64 7.82 -14.66
C SER A 8 15.98 9.17 -14.03
N SER A 9 16.98 9.86 -14.58
CA SER A 9 17.69 11.01 -14.00
C SER A 9 16.95 12.36 -13.97
N SER A 10 15.65 12.44 -14.27
CA SER A 10 15.07 13.71 -14.75
C SER A 10 13.82 14.27 -14.05
N THR A 11 13.18 13.64 -13.06
CA THR A 11 11.79 14.03 -12.73
C THR A 11 11.45 14.63 -11.36
N GLN A 12 12.23 14.50 -10.28
CA GLN A 12 11.81 15.10 -8.98
C GLN A 12 12.97 15.47 -8.02
N PRO A 13 13.30 16.77 -7.81
CA PRO A 13 14.25 17.16 -6.78
C PRO A 13 13.57 17.26 -5.40
N LEU A 14 13.66 16.21 -4.59
CA LEU A 14 13.07 16.10 -3.24
C LEU A 14 13.77 16.95 -2.16
N VAL A 15 13.00 17.66 -1.32
CA VAL A 15 13.50 18.59 -0.28
C VAL A 15 13.88 17.87 1.01
N TYR A 16 15.13 18.07 1.44
CA TYR A 16 15.85 17.38 2.52
C TYR A 16 15.67 18.05 3.89
N THR A 17 15.86 17.28 4.97
CA THR A 17 16.05 17.78 6.34
C THR A 17 17.36 17.30 7.00
N ASP A 18 18.05 16.29 6.46
CA ASP A 18 19.41 15.87 6.86
C ASP A 18 20.27 15.67 5.60
N ASP A 19 21.36 16.44 5.47
CA ASP A 19 22.20 16.50 4.27
C ASP A 19 23.22 15.35 4.19
N THR A 20 23.20 14.42 5.15
CA THR A 20 24.24 13.39 5.30
C THR A 20 24.00 12.15 4.44
N LEU A 21 24.97 11.77 3.60
CA LEU A 21 24.89 10.60 2.71
C LEU A 21 25.37 9.32 3.41
N VAL A 22 24.69 8.21 3.15
CA VAL A 22 25.13 6.86 3.53
C VAL A 22 26.22 6.34 2.57
N GLN A 23 27.18 5.60 3.10
CA GLN A 23 28.38 5.13 2.38
C GLN A 23 28.46 3.60 2.34
N ARG A 24 29.22 3.07 1.38
CA ARG A 24 29.54 1.64 1.35
C ARG A 24 30.15 1.24 2.70
N GLY A 25 29.65 0.16 3.27
CA GLY A 25 30.03 -0.34 4.59
C GLY A 25 29.19 0.18 5.75
N ASP A 26 28.43 1.28 5.57
CA ASP A 26 27.53 1.78 6.61
C ASP A 26 26.51 0.69 6.99
N ILE A 27 26.31 0.52 8.29
CA ILE A 27 25.24 -0.34 8.80
C ILE A 27 24.06 0.56 9.15
N VAL A 28 22.91 0.22 8.59
CA VAL A 28 21.70 1.03 8.65
C VAL A 28 20.54 0.21 9.22
N LEU A 29 19.69 0.87 9.99
CA LEU A 29 18.38 0.36 10.36
C LEU A 29 17.43 0.66 9.19
N ARG A 30 16.97 -0.38 8.49
CA ARG A 30 15.97 -0.29 7.44
C ARG A 30 14.57 -0.54 7.96
N LEU A 31 13.73 0.48 7.91
CA LEU A 31 12.30 0.36 8.10
C LEU A 31 11.64 -0.09 6.79
N ARG A 32 10.89 -1.18 6.82
CA ARG A 32 10.05 -1.58 5.68
C ARG A 32 8.67 -1.00 5.86
N GLU A 33 8.22 -0.30 4.83
CA GLU A 33 6.89 0.24 4.76
C GLU A 33 6.03 -0.59 3.81
N HIS A 34 4.77 -0.75 4.18
CA HIS A 34 3.74 -1.29 3.32
C HIS A 34 2.55 -0.32 3.38
N ASP A 35 2.24 0.28 2.24
CA ASP A 35 1.13 1.23 2.09
C ASP A 35 1.14 2.37 3.13
N GLY A 36 2.29 3.03 3.30
CA GLY A 36 2.47 4.16 4.23
C GLY A 36 2.53 3.78 5.72
N ARG A 37 2.44 2.49 6.06
CA ARG A 37 2.65 1.97 7.42
C ARG A 37 4.01 1.30 7.52
N VAL A 38 4.81 1.65 8.53
CA VAL A 38 6.03 0.90 8.85
C VAL A 38 5.67 -0.43 9.48
N VAL A 39 5.94 -1.53 8.76
CA VAL A 39 5.54 -2.89 9.17
C VAL A 39 6.69 -3.69 9.76
N SER A 40 7.95 -3.37 9.51
CA SER A 40 9.07 -4.07 10.14
C SER A 40 10.33 -3.22 10.16
N ALA A 41 11.26 -3.55 11.04
CA ALA A 41 12.59 -2.95 11.08
C ALA A 41 13.64 -4.05 10.91
N GLU A 42 14.52 -3.92 9.92
CA GLU A 42 15.61 -4.85 9.63
C GLU A 42 16.96 -4.14 9.60
N VAL A 43 18.03 -4.92 9.71
CA VAL A 43 19.39 -4.40 9.58
C VAL A 43 19.87 -4.65 8.17
N ALA A 44 20.45 -3.63 7.57
CA ALA A 44 21.15 -3.79 6.32
C ALA A 44 22.54 -3.18 6.39
N LYS A 45 23.43 -3.67 5.52
CA LYS A 45 24.70 -3.04 5.22
C LYS A 45 24.58 -2.38 3.85
N VAL A 46 25.05 -1.15 3.74
CA VAL A 46 25.11 -0.45 2.46
C VAL A 46 26.23 -1.09 1.65
N TRP A 47 25.87 -1.76 0.56
CA TRP A 47 26.85 -2.34 -0.35
C TRP A 47 27.50 -1.26 -1.21
N GLN A 48 26.70 -0.35 -1.78
CA GLN A 48 27.20 0.77 -2.58
C GLN A 48 26.13 1.87 -2.67
N PRO A 49 26.48 3.14 -2.41
CA PRO A 49 25.65 4.27 -2.81
C PRO A 49 25.76 4.50 -4.32
N MET A 50 24.60 4.76 -4.93
CA MET A 50 24.45 5.03 -6.35
C MET A 50 24.21 6.52 -6.56
N TYR A 51 24.79 7.05 -7.64
CA TYR A 51 24.67 8.46 -8.01
C TYR A 51 24.33 8.55 -9.50
N TYR A 52 23.62 9.61 -9.88
CA TYR A 52 23.48 10.01 -11.26
C TYR A 52 24.80 10.59 -11.79
N GLU A 53 24.90 10.76 -13.11
CA GLU A 53 26.09 11.32 -13.77
C GLU A 53 26.40 12.75 -13.30
N ASP A 54 25.38 13.51 -12.88
CA ASP A 54 25.52 14.85 -12.33
C ASP A 54 25.97 14.86 -10.84
N GLY A 55 26.23 13.69 -10.25
CA GLY A 55 26.65 13.53 -8.87
C GLY A 55 25.52 13.61 -7.83
N SER A 56 24.26 13.74 -8.26
CA SER A 56 23.12 13.67 -7.34
C SER A 56 22.88 12.23 -6.86
N PRO A 57 22.52 12.01 -5.58
CA PRO A 57 22.33 10.67 -5.04
C PRO A 57 21.09 10.02 -5.64
N LEU A 58 21.24 8.80 -6.16
CA LEU A 58 20.18 8.00 -6.79
C LEU A 58 19.55 7.01 -5.81
N GLY A 59 20.32 6.50 -4.85
CA GLY A 59 19.84 5.56 -3.85
C GLY A 59 20.97 4.70 -3.31
N VAL A 60 20.62 3.63 -2.60
CA VAL A 60 21.61 2.69 -2.05
C VAL A 60 21.24 1.25 -2.29
N VAL A 61 22.25 0.46 -2.61
CA VAL A 61 22.15 -1.00 -2.66
C VAL A 61 22.38 -1.54 -1.25
N LEU A 62 21.41 -2.30 -0.73
CA LEU A 62 21.44 -2.82 0.64
C LEU A 62 21.61 -4.34 0.64
N VAL A 63 22.62 -4.85 1.32
CA VAL A 63 22.81 -6.29 1.51
C VAL A 63 22.49 -6.68 2.94
N ALA A 64 22.34 -7.99 3.19
CA ALA A 64 22.23 -8.50 4.55
C ALA A 64 23.41 -7.99 5.40
N ALA A 65 23.17 -7.70 6.68
CA ALA A 65 24.18 -7.09 7.54
C ALA A 65 25.48 -7.93 7.65
N ASN A 66 25.38 -9.25 7.49
CA ASN A 66 26.50 -10.19 7.50
C ASN A 66 27.11 -10.47 6.11
N ALA A 67 26.60 -9.83 5.05
CA ALA A 67 27.12 -10.05 3.71
C ALA A 67 28.56 -9.52 3.59
N ASP A 68 29.35 -10.26 2.81
CA ASP A 68 30.67 -9.82 2.37
C ASP A 68 30.49 -8.70 1.32
N LEU A 69 31.23 -7.61 1.47
CA LEU A 69 31.17 -6.49 0.54
C LEU A 69 31.92 -6.78 -0.76
N ASP A 70 32.83 -7.76 -0.76
CA ASP A 70 33.57 -8.18 -1.93
C ASP A 70 32.73 -9.04 -2.88
N GLU A 71 31.65 -9.64 -2.37
CA GLU A 71 30.65 -10.33 -3.18
C GLU A 71 29.67 -9.32 -3.78
N GLN A 72 29.70 -9.19 -5.10
CA GLN A 72 28.81 -8.30 -5.83
C GLN A 72 27.37 -8.86 -5.81
N PRO A 73 26.37 -8.10 -5.31
CA PRO A 73 24.99 -8.56 -5.34
C PRO A 73 24.49 -8.64 -6.78
N ALA A 74 23.58 -9.56 -7.06
CA ALA A 74 22.99 -9.69 -8.37
C ALA A 74 22.23 -8.41 -8.78
N TYR A 75 22.56 -7.90 -9.97
CA TYR A 75 21.84 -6.82 -10.64
C TYR A 75 21.75 -7.12 -12.15
N GLU A 76 20.70 -6.61 -12.76
CA GLU A 76 20.48 -6.65 -14.21
C GLU A 76 20.72 -5.26 -14.79
N THR A 77 21.25 -5.17 -16.00
CA THR A 77 21.29 -3.92 -16.77
C THR A 77 20.46 -4.05 -18.03
N PHE A 78 19.81 -2.96 -18.43
CA PHE A 78 19.10 -2.89 -19.70
C PHE A 78 19.17 -1.48 -20.29
N VAL A 79 19.07 -1.36 -21.61
CA VAL A 79 19.09 -0.07 -22.31
C VAL A 79 17.66 0.32 -22.65
N HIS A 80 17.26 1.54 -22.31
CA HIS A 80 15.95 2.11 -22.65
C HIS A 80 16.12 3.38 -23.47
N THR A 81 15.26 3.57 -24.47
CA THR A 81 15.22 4.76 -25.30
C THR A 81 14.20 5.73 -24.71
N GLU A 82 14.67 6.87 -24.23
CA GLU A 82 13.86 7.94 -23.66
C GLU A 82 12.92 8.57 -24.71
N PRO A 83 11.88 9.31 -24.29
CA PRO A 83 10.99 10.05 -25.20
C PRO A 83 11.71 11.07 -26.10
N ASP A 84 12.90 11.54 -25.70
CA ASP A 84 13.75 12.44 -26.50
C ASP A 84 14.66 11.72 -27.49
N GLY A 85 14.58 10.39 -27.56
CA GLY A 85 15.39 9.53 -28.44
C GLY A 85 16.75 9.15 -27.88
N SER A 86 17.13 9.61 -26.68
CA SER A 86 18.40 9.22 -26.04
C SER A 86 18.34 7.78 -25.52
N GLN A 87 19.42 7.01 -25.68
CA GLN A 87 19.55 5.69 -25.09
C GLN A 87 20.28 5.77 -23.76
N LYS A 88 19.66 5.27 -22.70
CA LYS A 88 20.24 5.23 -21.34
C LYS A 88 20.29 3.80 -20.82
N THR A 89 21.36 3.47 -20.10
CA THR A 89 21.53 2.19 -19.41
C THR A 89 20.96 2.27 -18.01
N TYR A 90 19.97 1.44 -17.75
CA TYR A 90 19.29 1.27 -16.47
C TYR A 90 19.84 0.05 -15.74
N PHE A 91 19.88 0.13 -14.42
CA PHE A 91 20.25 -0.97 -13.53
C PHE A 91 19.03 -1.36 -12.71
N LYS A 92 18.86 -2.66 -12.49
CA LYS A 92 17.75 -3.25 -11.75
C LYS A 92 18.30 -4.22 -10.72
N THR A 93 17.96 -4.02 -9.45
CA THR A 93 18.29 -4.97 -8.40
C THR A 93 17.18 -4.99 -7.34
N ALA A 94 16.87 -6.17 -6.83
CA ALA A 94 15.79 -6.38 -5.85
C ALA A 94 16.09 -5.74 -4.48
N ILE A 95 17.32 -5.30 -4.27
CA ILE A 95 17.84 -4.82 -2.99
C ILE A 95 18.22 -3.33 -2.99
N MET A 96 17.92 -2.59 -4.07
CA MET A 96 18.15 -1.16 -4.13
C MET A 96 16.98 -0.39 -3.51
N LEU A 97 17.32 0.45 -2.54
CA LEU A 97 16.41 1.43 -1.96
C LEU A 97 16.55 2.75 -2.73
N ASP A 98 15.45 3.24 -3.27
CA ASP A 98 15.37 4.53 -3.95
C ASP A 98 15.73 5.69 -3.01
N GLN A 99 16.36 6.74 -3.55
CA GLN A 99 16.77 7.90 -2.75
C GLN A 99 15.62 8.55 -1.96
N SER A 100 14.40 8.59 -2.51
CA SER A 100 13.23 9.13 -1.82
C SER A 100 12.91 8.39 -0.52
N LEU A 101 13.22 7.09 -0.47
CA LEU A 101 12.98 6.21 0.67
C LEU A 101 14.19 6.10 1.60
N VAL A 102 15.39 6.51 1.16
CA VAL A 102 16.62 6.39 1.97
C VAL A 102 16.47 7.10 3.32
N TYR A 103 15.93 8.31 3.36
CA TYR A 103 15.87 9.08 4.61
C TYR A 103 14.69 8.69 5.51
N SER A 104 13.54 8.39 4.93
CA SER A 104 12.37 7.94 5.69
C SER A 104 12.59 6.53 6.25
N ASN A 105 13.41 5.72 5.59
CA ASN A 105 13.54 4.31 5.90
C ASN A 105 14.90 3.89 6.43
N LEU A 106 15.97 4.69 6.31
CA LEU A 106 17.30 4.35 6.84
C LEU A 106 17.73 5.28 7.96
N SER A 107 18.10 4.70 9.10
CA SER A 107 18.85 5.39 10.15
C SER A 107 20.26 4.80 10.23
N PRO A 108 21.33 5.60 10.03
CA PRO A 108 22.70 5.13 10.20
C PRO A 108 22.93 4.67 11.64
N LEU A 109 23.48 3.47 11.81
CA LEU A 109 23.85 2.91 13.11
C LEU A 109 25.36 2.90 13.32
N PHE A 110 26.09 2.55 12.27
CA PHE A 110 27.54 2.57 12.22
C PHE A 110 27.96 3.11 10.85
N ARG A 111 29.00 3.95 10.82
CA ARG A 111 29.57 4.47 9.58
C ARG A 111 30.91 3.81 9.28
N ASP A 112 31.09 3.40 8.04
CA ASP A 112 32.38 2.93 7.55
C ASP A 112 33.23 4.12 7.09
N GLY A 113 34.42 4.23 7.67
CA GLY A 113 35.40 5.28 7.37
C GLY A 113 35.43 6.45 8.35
N GLN A 114 36.59 7.14 8.37
CA GLN A 114 36.84 8.32 9.20
C GLN A 114 36.15 9.59 8.68
N TYR A 115 35.30 9.48 7.65
CA TYR A 115 34.76 10.64 6.93
C TYR A 115 33.26 10.52 6.69
N VAL A 116 32.57 11.65 6.84
CA VAL A 116 31.15 11.83 6.51
C VAL A 116 31.02 12.63 5.22
N ARG A 117 30.17 12.16 4.30
CA ARG A 117 29.83 12.86 3.06
C ARG A 117 28.50 13.58 3.23
N GLU A 118 28.45 14.81 2.75
CA GLU A 118 27.25 15.64 2.76
C GLU A 118 26.99 16.20 1.37
N TRP A 119 25.73 16.21 0.97
CA TRP A 119 25.34 16.76 -0.32
C TRP A 119 24.84 18.19 -0.16
N LEU A 120 25.60 19.15 -0.68
CA LEU A 120 25.29 20.58 -0.60
C LEU A 120 24.38 20.99 -1.75
N ARG A 121 23.08 20.94 -1.48
CA ARG A 121 22.01 21.13 -2.47
C ARG A 121 22.10 22.34 -3.37
N LYS A 122 22.34 23.49 -2.76
CA LYS A 122 22.40 24.77 -3.50
C LYS A 122 23.59 24.83 -4.45
N LYS A 123 24.56 23.94 -4.30
CA LYS A 123 25.81 23.92 -5.06
C LYS A 123 25.96 22.69 -5.95
N GLY A 124 25.16 21.65 -5.75
CA GLY A 124 25.32 20.38 -6.48
C GLY A 124 26.66 19.69 -6.15
N GLU A 125 27.22 19.96 -4.97
CA GLU A 125 28.57 19.51 -4.58
C GLU A 125 28.50 18.55 -3.39
N ILE A 126 29.36 17.52 -3.38
CA ILE A 126 29.55 16.66 -2.20
C ILE A 126 30.72 17.20 -1.38
N ARG A 127 30.47 17.46 -0.09
CA ARG A 127 31.48 17.83 0.89
C ARG A 127 31.87 16.61 1.72
N VAL A 128 33.17 16.41 1.93
CA VAL A 128 33.71 15.37 2.82
C VAL A 128 34.23 16.03 4.09
N ARG A 129 33.79 15.56 5.26
CA ARG A 129 34.23 16.01 6.59
C ARG A 129 34.83 14.85 7.36
N GLN A 130 35.94 15.07 8.06
CA GLN A 130 36.52 14.05 8.94
C GLN A 130 35.74 14.01 10.26
N VAL A 131 35.46 12.81 10.75
CA VAL A 131 34.81 12.56 12.04
C VAL A 131 35.89 12.33 13.10
N SER A 132 35.72 12.92 14.28
CA SER A 132 36.68 12.83 15.38
C SER A 132 36.56 11.55 16.21
N GLU A 133 35.50 10.76 16.02
CA GLU A 133 35.25 9.51 16.75
C GLU A 133 35.48 8.33 15.80
N GLU A 134 36.53 7.55 16.06
CA GLU A 134 36.68 6.23 15.47
C GLU A 134 35.60 5.31 16.04
N TYR A 135 34.61 4.98 15.23
CA TYR A 135 33.70 3.87 15.54
C TYR A 135 34.41 2.58 15.19
N GLU A 136 34.81 1.82 16.22
CA GLU A 136 35.46 0.52 16.03
C GLU A 136 34.45 -0.47 15.43
N TYR A 137 34.65 -0.81 14.15
CA TYR A 137 33.78 -1.71 13.39
C TYR A 137 34.12 -3.16 13.76
N PRO A 138 33.23 -3.92 14.42
CA PRO A 138 33.47 -5.33 14.62
C PRO A 138 33.21 -6.02 13.27
N ASN A 139 34.25 -6.43 12.56
CA ASN A 139 34.18 -7.13 11.26
C ASN A 139 33.38 -8.47 11.28
N LYS A 140 32.73 -8.79 12.40
CA LYS A 140 31.71 -9.84 12.55
C LYS A 140 30.55 -9.31 13.40
N ILE A 141 29.72 -8.44 12.85
CA ILE A 141 28.48 -7.99 13.53
C ILE A 141 27.45 -9.12 13.43
N ASN A 142 27.22 -9.81 14.55
CA ASN A 142 26.03 -10.64 14.72
C ASN A 142 24.83 -9.74 15.13
N ASN A 143 23.63 -10.30 15.11
CA ASN A 143 22.41 -9.58 15.51
C ASN A 143 22.47 -8.96 16.93
N GLU A 144 23.35 -9.41 17.83
CA GLU A 144 23.42 -8.91 19.20
C GLU A 144 24.08 -7.54 19.31
N ILE A 145 25.22 -7.33 18.63
CA ILE A 145 25.89 -6.02 18.60
C ILE A 145 24.97 -4.95 17.98
N PHE A 146 24.22 -5.33 16.95
CA PHE A 146 23.20 -4.48 16.35
C PHE A 146 22.09 -4.10 17.33
N ARG A 147 21.50 -5.09 18.01
CA ARG A 147 20.47 -4.82 19.02
C ARG A 147 21.01 -3.91 20.10
N HIS A 148 22.27 -4.05 20.49
CA HIS A 148 22.92 -3.12 21.42
C HIS A 148 23.01 -1.70 20.87
N ALA A 149 23.34 -1.50 19.59
CA ALA A 149 23.38 -0.16 18.99
C ALA A 149 22.01 0.52 19.00
N VAL A 150 20.97 -0.18 18.56
CA VAL A 150 19.59 0.36 18.57
C VAL A 150 19.10 0.59 20.00
N VAL A 151 19.43 -0.30 20.94
CA VAL A 151 19.13 -0.09 22.37
C VAL A 151 19.87 1.13 22.92
N ASN A 152 21.14 1.34 22.57
CA ASN A 152 21.91 2.51 22.99
C ASN A 152 21.28 3.81 22.45
N MET A 153 20.94 3.84 21.16
CA MET A 153 20.22 4.98 20.58
C MET A 153 18.89 5.24 21.27
N ALA A 154 18.11 4.19 21.56
CA ALA A 154 16.86 4.30 22.30
C ALA A 154 17.08 4.83 23.74
N GLN A 155 18.12 4.36 24.44
CA GLN A 155 18.51 4.85 25.76
C GLN A 155 18.92 6.33 25.74
N ASN A 156 19.51 6.80 24.64
CA ASN A 156 19.85 8.19 24.42
C ASN A 156 18.67 9.04 23.91
N GLY A 157 17.44 8.52 23.96
CA GLY A 157 16.23 9.26 23.62
C GLY A 157 15.96 9.36 22.12
N ASN A 158 16.46 8.43 21.29
CA ASN A 158 16.05 8.35 19.89
C ASN A 158 14.70 7.62 19.78
N PRO A 159 13.63 8.30 19.32
CA PRO A 159 12.31 7.70 19.27
C PRO A 159 12.12 6.70 18.13
N ALA A 160 12.83 6.87 17.00
CA ALA A 160 12.80 5.90 15.89
C ALA A 160 13.46 4.57 16.29
N ALA A 161 14.57 4.63 17.03
CA ALA A 161 15.21 3.45 17.61
C ALA A 161 14.30 2.74 18.63
N THR A 162 13.65 3.52 19.49
CA THR A 162 12.67 3.00 20.46
C THR A 162 11.49 2.33 19.75
N PHE A 163 11.00 2.93 18.66
CA PHE A 163 9.95 2.37 17.81
C PHE A 163 10.38 1.05 17.16
N ALA A 164 11.59 0.97 16.61
CA ALA A 164 12.12 -0.25 16.02
C ALA A 164 12.23 -1.41 17.02
N ILE A 165 12.65 -1.12 18.26
CA ILE A 165 12.60 -2.11 19.35
C ILE A 165 11.15 -2.57 19.56
N GLY A 166 10.19 -1.66 19.54
CA GLY A 166 8.76 -1.98 19.64
C GLY A 166 8.30 -2.95 18.55
N LEU A 167 8.70 -2.72 17.29
CA LEU A 167 8.41 -3.63 16.18
C LEU A 167 8.97 -5.03 16.43
N TRP A 168 10.22 -5.15 16.91
CA TRP A 168 10.77 -6.49 17.23
C TRP A 168 10.08 -7.17 18.40
N GLN A 169 9.64 -6.42 19.41
CA GLN A 169 8.86 -7.03 20.50
C GLN A 169 7.51 -7.52 19.99
N ARG A 170 6.87 -6.79 19.07
CA ARG A 170 5.62 -7.20 18.43
C ARG A 170 5.82 -8.47 17.60
N ASP A 171 6.87 -8.52 16.79
CA ASP A 171 7.20 -9.68 15.95
C ASP A 171 7.62 -10.91 16.81
N ALA A 172 8.11 -10.67 18.03
CA ALA A 172 8.37 -11.70 19.03
C ALA A 172 7.16 -12.00 19.94
N GLU A 173 5.96 -11.56 19.55
CA GLU A 173 4.68 -11.75 20.25
C GLU A 173 4.63 -11.21 21.70
N LYS A 174 5.52 -10.28 22.04
CA LYS A 174 5.59 -9.62 23.35
C LYS A 174 4.83 -8.29 23.32
N MET A 175 3.51 -8.38 23.10
CA MET A 175 2.64 -7.22 22.87
C MET A 175 2.72 -6.16 23.99
N ASP A 176 2.82 -6.57 25.26
CA ASP A 176 2.97 -5.62 26.38
C ASP A 176 4.27 -4.79 26.30
N ARG A 177 5.36 -5.41 25.83
CA ARG A 177 6.64 -4.73 25.65
C ARG A 177 6.61 -3.84 24.43
N ALA A 178 6.01 -4.33 23.33
CA ALA A 178 5.79 -3.54 22.13
C ALA A 178 4.99 -2.26 22.43
N ALA A 179 3.87 -2.38 23.14
CA ALA A 179 3.03 -1.25 23.55
C ALA A 179 3.81 -0.22 24.38
N LYS A 180 4.67 -0.66 25.32
CA LYS A 180 5.52 0.25 26.10
C LYS A 180 6.50 1.02 25.22
N CYS A 181 7.17 0.33 24.29
CA CYS A 181 8.09 0.95 23.35
C CYS A 181 7.37 1.96 22.44
N PHE A 182 6.24 1.59 21.86
CA PHE A 182 5.47 2.50 21.01
C PHE A 182 5.00 3.73 21.79
N ARG A 183 4.46 3.58 23.01
CA ARG A 183 4.08 4.72 23.84
C ARG A 183 5.25 5.65 24.15
N ALA A 184 6.41 5.10 24.51
CA ALA A 184 7.60 5.89 24.81
C ALA A 184 8.10 6.69 23.59
N ALA A 185 8.08 6.09 22.40
CA ALA A 185 8.43 6.78 21.15
C ALA A 185 7.35 7.81 20.73
N ALA A 186 6.08 7.48 20.92
CA ALA A 186 4.95 8.35 20.58
C ALA A 186 4.93 9.64 21.43
N GLN A 187 5.26 9.54 22.73
CA GLN A 187 5.40 10.68 23.63
C GLN A 187 6.51 11.66 23.21
N GLN A 188 7.46 11.22 22.39
CA GLN A 188 8.52 12.04 21.81
C GLN A 188 8.15 12.57 20.40
N GLY A 189 6.88 12.45 20.00
CA GLY A 189 6.38 12.96 18.72
C GLY A 189 6.55 12.01 17.53
N HIS A 190 6.93 10.74 17.73
CA HIS A 190 7.08 9.79 16.63
C HIS A 190 5.72 9.32 16.08
N ALA A 191 5.29 9.92 14.96
CA ALA A 191 3.99 9.67 14.36
C ALA A 191 3.69 8.19 14.04
N PRO A 192 4.63 7.39 13.49
CA PRO A 192 4.37 5.96 13.25
C PRO A 192 4.10 5.16 14.53
N SER A 193 4.60 5.60 15.68
CA SER A 193 4.30 4.93 16.95
C SER A 193 2.84 5.12 17.36
N TRP A 194 2.26 6.30 17.11
CA TRP A 194 0.84 6.54 17.32
C TRP A 194 -0.02 5.65 16.43
N VAL A 195 0.41 5.42 15.17
CA VAL A 195 -0.24 4.45 14.27
C VAL A 195 -0.23 3.05 14.89
N GLU A 196 0.92 2.54 15.33
CA GLU A 196 1.00 1.18 15.89
C GLU A 196 0.14 1.02 17.15
N ILE A 197 0.10 2.01 18.04
CA ILE A 197 -0.78 1.97 19.22
C ILE A 197 -2.25 1.92 18.79
N GLY A 198 -2.65 2.73 17.80
CA GLY A 198 -4.00 2.72 17.26
C GLY A 198 -4.37 1.37 16.64
N MET A 199 -3.44 0.76 15.90
CA MET A 199 -3.61 -0.59 15.34
C MET A 199 -3.76 -1.66 16.43
N MET A 200 -3.01 -1.56 17.53
CA MET A 200 -3.15 -2.49 18.66
C MET A 200 -4.52 -2.39 19.31
N TYR A 201 -5.04 -1.18 19.53
CA TYR A 201 -6.40 -1.00 20.05
C TYR A 201 -7.45 -1.56 19.08
N ALA A 202 -7.34 -1.24 17.78
CA ALA A 202 -8.27 -1.72 16.76
C ALA A 202 -8.24 -3.25 16.59
N ALA A 203 -7.11 -3.91 16.85
CA ALA A 203 -6.97 -5.37 16.78
C ALA A 203 -7.42 -6.10 18.06
N SER A 204 -7.36 -5.44 19.22
CA SER A 204 -7.57 -6.10 20.52
C SER A 204 -9.02 -6.46 20.85
N ASP A 205 -10.00 -5.78 20.25
CA ASP A 205 -11.45 -6.07 20.33
C ASP A 205 -12.21 -5.11 19.40
N THR A 206 -13.36 -5.51 18.84
CA THR A 206 -14.31 -4.58 18.18
C THR A 206 -15.10 -3.74 19.18
N ASN A 207 -14.84 -3.90 20.48
CA ASN A 207 -15.39 -3.06 21.53
C ASN A 207 -15.22 -1.56 21.22
N VAL A 208 -16.34 -0.84 21.28
CA VAL A 208 -16.47 0.60 21.02
C VAL A 208 -15.43 1.43 21.78
N GLN A 209 -15.08 1.04 23.00
CA GLN A 209 -14.11 1.79 23.80
C GLN A 209 -12.69 1.72 23.22
N ASN A 210 -12.26 0.55 22.75
CA ASN A 210 -10.96 0.38 22.10
C ASN A 210 -10.92 1.12 20.77
N MET A 211 -12.02 1.09 20.00
CA MET A 211 -12.11 1.83 18.75
C MET A 211 -12.02 3.35 18.95
N ARG A 212 -12.56 3.89 20.06
CA ARG A 212 -12.36 5.29 20.45
C ARG A 212 -10.89 5.61 20.69
N TYR A 213 -10.18 4.77 21.45
CA TYR A 213 -8.75 4.94 21.67
C TYR A 213 -7.92 4.81 20.38
N ALA A 214 -8.32 3.90 19.48
CA ALA A 214 -7.69 3.76 18.17
C ALA A 214 -7.82 5.05 17.34
N ALA A 215 -9.03 5.62 17.26
CA ALA A 215 -9.28 6.86 16.53
C ALA A 215 -8.50 8.05 17.14
N GLU A 216 -8.40 8.14 18.46
CA GLU A 216 -7.58 9.16 19.15
C GLU A 216 -6.09 9.01 18.80
N CYS A 217 -5.57 7.79 18.79
CA CYS A 217 -4.19 7.52 18.38
C CYS A 217 -3.95 7.90 16.90
N PHE A 218 -4.88 7.56 16.00
CA PHE A 218 -4.77 7.95 14.59
C PHE A 218 -4.83 9.48 14.40
N ARG A 219 -5.59 10.19 15.24
CA ARG A 219 -5.58 11.66 15.27
C ARG A 219 -4.22 12.22 15.65
N HIS A 220 -3.61 11.73 16.72
CA HIS A 220 -2.26 12.14 17.08
C HIS A 220 -1.24 11.83 15.98
N ALA A 221 -1.35 10.67 15.32
CA ALA A 221 -0.51 10.35 14.18
C ALA A 221 -0.71 11.36 13.02
N ALA A 222 -1.96 11.70 12.69
CA ALA A 222 -2.29 12.64 11.61
C ALA A 222 -1.83 14.08 11.90
N GLU A 223 -1.93 14.52 13.17
CA GLU A 223 -1.43 15.81 13.66
C GLU A 223 0.10 15.87 13.61
N ALA A 224 0.76 14.76 13.94
CA ALA A 224 2.21 14.59 13.82
C ALA A 224 2.70 14.33 12.37
N GLY A 225 1.81 14.46 11.38
CA GLY A 225 2.18 14.40 9.96
C GLY A 225 2.23 12.99 9.35
N SER A 226 1.62 11.98 9.96
CA SER A 226 1.49 10.65 9.33
C SER A 226 0.36 10.62 8.30
N ALA A 227 0.69 10.35 7.03
CA ALA A 227 -0.29 10.14 5.97
C ALA A 227 -1.20 8.93 6.28
N PHE A 228 -0.60 7.82 6.72
CA PHE A 228 -1.35 6.63 7.11
C PHE A 228 -2.20 6.87 8.37
N GLY A 229 -1.71 7.64 9.34
CA GLY A 229 -2.51 8.08 10.48
C GLY A 229 -3.75 8.87 10.06
N ALA A 230 -3.60 9.84 9.15
CA ALA A 230 -4.71 10.60 8.59
C ALA A 230 -5.70 9.69 7.83
N TYR A 231 -5.19 8.75 7.03
CA TYR A 231 -6.01 7.76 6.34
C TYR A 231 -6.82 6.88 7.28
N ARG A 232 -6.18 6.34 8.33
CA ARG A 232 -6.87 5.50 9.33
C ARG A 232 -7.92 6.28 10.10
N LEU A 233 -7.66 7.54 10.44
CA LEU A 233 -8.66 8.41 11.05
C LEU A 233 -9.82 8.70 10.10
N ALA A 234 -9.56 8.91 8.81
CA ALA A 234 -10.60 9.09 7.80
C ALA A 234 -11.50 7.85 7.73
N LYS A 235 -10.91 6.65 7.72
CA LYS A 235 -11.65 5.39 7.78
C LYS A 235 -12.55 5.28 9.03
N CYS A 236 -12.08 5.71 10.20
CA CYS A 236 -12.91 5.79 11.41
C CYS A 236 -14.14 6.71 11.21
N TYR A 237 -13.96 7.88 10.58
CA TYR A 237 -15.07 8.80 10.26
C TYR A 237 -16.00 8.26 9.17
N ILE A 238 -15.49 7.54 8.18
CA ILE A 238 -16.30 6.91 7.13
C ILE A 238 -17.20 5.84 7.75
N GLU A 239 -16.64 4.96 8.58
CA GLU A 239 -17.35 3.80 9.12
C GLU A 239 -18.19 4.14 10.36
N GLY A 240 -17.89 5.26 11.02
CA GLY A 240 -18.49 5.63 12.31
C GLY A 240 -17.95 4.79 13.46
N ILE A 241 -16.73 4.27 13.34
CA ILE A 241 -16.09 3.39 14.32
C ILE A 241 -15.15 4.20 15.20
N GLY A 242 -15.44 4.24 16.50
CA GLY A 242 -14.66 5.00 17.48
C GLY A 242 -14.91 6.52 17.46
N VAL A 243 -15.50 7.04 16.40
CA VAL A 243 -15.97 8.43 16.26
C VAL A 243 -17.35 8.44 15.61
N ALA A 244 -18.11 9.52 15.82
CA ALA A 244 -19.34 9.70 15.05
C ALA A 244 -18.98 9.84 13.56
N PRO A 245 -19.77 9.26 12.64
CA PRO A 245 -19.46 9.32 11.23
C PRO A 245 -19.58 10.75 10.70
N ASP A 246 -18.63 11.16 9.86
CA ASP A 246 -18.50 12.53 9.35
C ASP A 246 -17.76 12.51 7.99
N ASP A 247 -18.50 12.69 6.91
CA ASP A 247 -17.96 12.58 5.55
C ASP A 247 -17.08 13.77 5.17
N ASP A 248 -17.35 14.96 5.70
CA ASP A 248 -16.54 16.16 5.43
C ASP A 248 -15.16 16.02 6.09
N MET A 249 -15.13 15.53 7.34
CA MET A 249 -13.88 15.23 8.04
C MET A 249 -13.11 14.09 7.36
N ALA A 250 -13.80 13.04 6.90
CA ALA A 250 -13.19 11.96 6.15
C ALA A 250 -12.54 12.46 4.85
N LEU A 251 -13.25 13.28 4.06
CA LEU A 251 -12.71 13.87 2.84
C LEU A 251 -11.48 14.70 3.10
N MET A 252 -11.53 15.60 4.09
CA MET A 252 -10.40 16.46 4.44
C MET A 252 -9.16 15.63 4.80
N LEU A 253 -9.32 14.57 5.60
CA LEU A 253 -8.24 13.69 6.01
C LEU A 253 -7.72 12.81 4.86
N LEU A 254 -8.60 12.29 4.01
CA LEU A 254 -8.21 11.56 2.80
C LEU A 254 -7.44 12.47 1.84
N SER A 255 -7.92 13.69 1.57
CA SER A 255 -7.22 14.66 0.73
C SER A 255 -5.83 15.00 1.30
N LYS A 256 -5.73 15.15 2.63
CA LYS A 256 -4.43 15.33 3.30
C LYS A 256 -3.50 14.12 3.04
N ALA A 257 -3.96 12.90 3.30
CA ALA A 257 -3.17 11.69 3.08
C ALA A 257 -2.77 11.49 1.60
N ALA A 258 -3.69 11.76 0.67
CA ALA A 258 -3.45 11.70 -0.77
C ALA A 258 -2.42 12.75 -1.23
N SER A 259 -2.47 13.97 -0.69
CA SER A 259 -1.48 15.02 -0.98
C SER A 259 -0.05 14.65 -0.52
N MET A 260 0.04 13.73 0.45
CA MET A 260 1.29 13.17 0.95
C MET A 260 1.71 11.90 0.18
N GLY A 261 0.98 11.53 -0.88
CA GLY A 261 1.31 10.41 -1.77
C GLY A 261 0.78 9.05 -1.33
N LEU A 262 -0.15 8.98 -0.37
CA LEU A 262 -0.70 7.69 0.06
C LEU A 262 -1.70 7.14 -0.97
N ASN A 263 -1.31 6.07 -1.67
CA ASN A 263 -2.11 5.45 -2.73
C ASN A 263 -3.49 4.97 -2.24
N SER A 264 -3.58 4.36 -1.05
CA SER A 264 -4.88 4.01 -0.44
C SER A 264 -5.83 5.20 -0.33
N ALA A 265 -5.32 6.37 0.06
CA ALA A 265 -6.15 7.57 0.16
C ALA A 265 -6.55 8.11 -1.22
N ILE A 266 -5.65 8.07 -2.20
CA ILE A 266 -5.95 8.48 -3.58
C ILE A 266 -7.03 7.56 -4.19
N LEU A 267 -6.95 6.25 -3.96
CA LEU A 267 -7.95 5.28 -4.41
C LEU A 267 -9.32 5.57 -3.77
N ASP A 268 -9.38 5.72 -2.45
CA ASP A 268 -10.64 5.95 -1.73
C ASP A 268 -11.27 7.32 -2.10
N LEU A 269 -10.47 8.35 -2.39
CA LEU A 269 -10.97 9.60 -2.98
C LEU A 269 -11.54 9.40 -4.38
N GLY A 270 -10.86 8.62 -5.22
CA GLY A 270 -11.36 8.31 -6.56
C GLY A 270 -12.72 7.60 -6.50
N ILE A 271 -12.88 6.66 -5.55
CA ILE A 271 -14.15 5.98 -5.29
C ILE A 271 -15.19 6.99 -4.81
N TYR A 272 -14.86 7.86 -3.85
CA TYR A 272 -15.75 8.92 -3.41
C TYR A 272 -16.21 9.79 -4.59
N TYR A 273 -15.30 10.29 -5.42
CA TYR A 273 -15.66 11.13 -6.56
C TYR A 273 -16.52 10.40 -7.60
N ARG A 274 -16.33 9.09 -7.78
CA ARG A 274 -17.15 8.28 -8.68
C ARG A 274 -18.59 8.13 -8.21
N TYR A 275 -18.82 8.02 -6.89
CA TYR A 275 -20.14 7.71 -6.35
C TYR A 275 -20.82 8.89 -5.64
N GLY A 276 -20.06 9.93 -5.30
CA GLY A 276 -20.51 11.09 -4.54
C GLY A 276 -20.71 10.85 -3.04
N HIS A 277 -20.34 9.66 -2.53
CA HIS A 277 -20.51 9.28 -1.13
C HIS A 277 -19.62 8.08 -0.75
N PHE A 278 -19.44 7.83 0.56
CA PHE A 278 -18.67 6.69 1.06
C PHE A 278 -19.50 5.42 1.37
N ASN A 279 -20.78 5.33 0.99
CA ASN A 279 -21.60 4.16 1.34
C ASN A 279 -20.99 2.82 0.88
N ASN A 280 -20.25 2.79 -0.24
CA ASN A 280 -19.55 1.59 -0.71
C ASN A 280 -18.43 1.13 0.24
N HIS A 281 -17.91 2.01 1.09
CA HIS A 281 -16.92 1.68 2.12
C HIS A 281 -17.56 1.29 3.46
N ARG A 282 -18.89 1.35 3.58
CA ARG A 282 -19.65 1.09 4.82
C ARG A 282 -20.37 -0.25 4.77
N LEU A 283 -19.62 -1.32 4.47
CA LEU A 283 -20.20 -2.66 4.30
C LEU A 283 -20.90 -3.19 5.56
N MET A 284 -20.55 -2.68 6.75
CA MET A 284 -21.01 -3.17 8.05
C MET A 284 -21.70 -2.10 8.91
N SER A 285 -22.04 -0.93 8.33
CA SER A 285 -22.64 0.18 9.06
C SER A 285 -24.02 0.49 8.53
N ASP A 286 -25.02 0.57 9.42
CA ASP A 286 -26.37 1.04 9.09
C ASP A 286 -26.40 2.54 8.70
N TYR A 287 -25.27 3.24 8.86
CA TYR A 287 -25.16 4.65 8.51
C TYR A 287 -25.03 4.82 7.00
N VAL A 288 -26.14 5.20 6.37
CA VAL A 288 -26.16 5.70 4.99
C VAL A 288 -25.88 7.21 5.00
N SER A 289 -24.98 7.66 4.14
CA SER A 289 -24.64 9.08 4.05
C SER A 289 -25.90 9.86 3.72
N LYS A 290 -26.21 10.84 4.56
CA LYS A 290 -27.41 11.67 4.41
C LYS A 290 -27.28 12.68 3.27
N HIS A 291 -26.06 12.95 2.83
CA HIS A 291 -25.74 13.91 1.78
C HIS A 291 -24.80 13.25 0.79
N SER A 292 -25.29 13.02 -0.44
CA SER A 292 -24.44 12.62 -1.55
C SER A 292 -24.07 13.88 -2.32
N SER A 293 -22.79 14.09 -2.60
CA SER A 293 -22.39 15.04 -3.62
C SER A 293 -22.72 14.48 -5.01
N GLU A 294 -22.77 15.34 -6.02
CA GLU A 294 -22.77 14.87 -7.40
C GLU A 294 -21.43 14.18 -7.70
N PRO A 295 -21.42 13.06 -8.44
CA PRO A 295 -20.19 12.43 -8.88
C PRO A 295 -19.31 13.38 -9.71
N ASP A 296 -18.03 13.45 -9.36
CA ASP A 296 -16.98 14.10 -10.16
C ASP A 296 -16.18 13.04 -10.90
N PHE A 297 -16.68 12.63 -12.05
CA PHE A 297 -16.04 11.57 -12.84
C PHE A 297 -14.64 11.95 -13.35
N LYS A 298 -14.36 13.25 -13.52
CA LYS A 298 -13.05 13.71 -13.98
C LYS A 298 -12.00 13.50 -12.89
N GLN A 299 -12.30 13.95 -11.67
CA GLN A 299 -11.41 13.71 -10.53
C GLN A 299 -11.27 12.22 -10.21
N ALA A 300 -12.35 11.45 -10.31
CA ALA A 300 -12.29 10.00 -10.16
C ALA A 300 -11.29 9.37 -11.14
N PHE A 301 -11.40 9.72 -12.43
CA PHE A 301 -10.50 9.24 -13.47
C PHE A 301 -9.03 9.64 -13.22
N GLU A 302 -8.78 10.87 -12.78
CA GLU A 302 -7.44 11.36 -12.45
C GLU A 302 -6.83 10.58 -11.27
N CYS A 303 -7.60 10.34 -10.21
CA CYS A 303 -7.18 9.53 -9.06
C CYS A 303 -6.81 8.09 -9.47
N PHE A 304 -7.70 7.39 -10.18
CA PHE A 304 -7.42 6.01 -10.60
C PHE A 304 -6.23 5.94 -11.55
N SER A 305 -6.14 6.88 -12.50
CA SER A 305 -5.00 6.98 -13.42
C SER A 305 -3.69 7.25 -12.70
N ALA A 306 -3.70 8.04 -11.62
CA ALA A 306 -2.52 8.31 -10.81
C ALA A 306 -2.04 7.05 -10.09
N VAL A 307 -2.95 6.29 -9.46
CA VAL A 307 -2.60 5.04 -8.75
C VAL A 307 -2.09 3.97 -9.71
N VAL A 308 -2.69 3.81 -10.89
CA VAL A 308 -2.28 2.79 -11.88
C VAL A 308 -0.86 3.02 -12.45
N LYS A 309 -0.35 4.26 -12.37
CA LYS A 309 1.05 4.57 -12.74
C LYS A 309 2.05 4.20 -11.66
N GLN A 310 1.58 3.90 -10.44
CA GLN A 310 2.42 3.55 -9.31
C GLN A 310 2.63 2.03 -9.22
N ASN A 311 3.71 1.63 -8.57
CA ASN A 311 3.94 0.22 -8.27
C ASN A 311 3.40 -0.12 -6.88
N TRP A 312 2.11 -0.44 -6.78
CA TRP A 312 1.39 -0.58 -5.51
C TRP A 312 0.63 -1.91 -5.41
N THR A 313 0.50 -2.45 -4.20
CA THR A 313 -0.04 -3.80 -3.94
C THR A 313 -1.53 -3.96 -4.24
N ARG A 314 -2.33 -2.90 -4.17
CA ARG A 314 -3.77 -2.92 -4.53
C ARG A 314 -4.04 -2.14 -5.83
N ILE A 315 -3.06 -2.16 -6.74
CA ILE A 315 -3.22 -1.52 -8.06
C ILE A 315 -4.39 -2.11 -8.84
N ASP A 316 -4.76 -3.37 -8.60
CA ASP A 316 -5.80 -4.08 -9.34
C ASP A 316 -7.21 -3.49 -9.11
N SER A 317 -7.53 -3.07 -7.89
CA SER A 317 -8.80 -2.36 -7.61
C SER A 317 -8.83 -1.00 -8.34
N ALA A 318 -7.70 -0.28 -8.39
CA ALA A 318 -7.57 0.95 -9.17
C ALA A 318 -7.72 0.69 -10.69
N LYS A 319 -7.15 -0.40 -11.21
CA LYS A 319 -7.32 -0.83 -12.60
C LYS A 319 -8.77 -1.14 -12.92
N TYR A 320 -9.49 -1.83 -12.02
CA TYR A 320 -10.93 -2.09 -12.18
C TYR A 320 -11.73 -0.77 -12.28
N HIS A 321 -11.52 0.19 -11.38
CA HIS A 321 -12.27 1.45 -11.45
C HIS A 321 -11.88 2.28 -12.68
N LEU A 322 -10.61 2.27 -13.08
CA LEU A 322 -10.15 2.91 -14.33
C LEU A 322 -10.78 2.25 -15.56
N ALA A 323 -10.92 0.92 -15.55
CA ALA A 323 -11.61 0.19 -16.61
C ALA A 323 -13.09 0.57 -16.69
N GLU A 324 -13.75 0.75 -15.55
CA GLU A 324 -15.13 1.26 -15.50
C GLU A 324 -15.21 2.67 -16.08
N CYS A 325 -14.24 3.55 -15.81
CA CYS A 325 -14.16 4.87 -16.44
C CYS A 325 -14.13 4.78 -17.97
N TYR A 326 -13.26 3.94 -18.53
CA TYR A 326 -13.19 3.74 -19.98
C TYR A 326 -14.43 3.07 -20.57
N ARG A 327 -15.04 2.13 -19.84
CA ARG A 327 -16.24 1.40 -20.29
C ARG A 327 -17.48 2.28 -20.33
N LEU A 328 -17.65 3.13 -19.32
CA LEU A 328 -18.84 3.97 -19.14
C LEU A 328 -18.67 5.40 -19.64
N GLY A 329 -17.45 5.81 -20.01
CA GLY A 329 -17.16 7.19 -20.41
C GLY A 329 -17.08 8.16 -19.23
N MET A 330 -16.79 7.67 -18.02
CA MET A 330 -16.70 8.51 -16.82
C MET A 330 -15.36 9.25 -16.79
N GLY A 331 -15.39 10.57 -17.01
CA GLY A 331 -14.21 11.43 -16.91
C GLY A 331 -13.27 11.36 -18.11
N VAL A 332 -13.70 10.74 -19.21
CA VAL A 332 -12.93 10.61 -20.46
C VAL A 332 -13.70 11.20 -21.64
N GLU A 333 -12.98 11.67 -22.66
CA GLU A 333 -13.61 12.26 -23.85
C GLU A 333 -14.40 11.23 -24.68
N GLN A 334 -13.90 10.00 -24.76
CA GLN A 334 -14.53 8.90 -25.50
C GLN A 334 -14.37 7.58 -24.73
N THR A 335 -15.39 6.73 -24.79
CA THR A 335 -15.32 5.37 -24.26
C THR A 335 -14.28 4.54 -25.00
N ASP A 336 -13.55 3.69 -24.28
CA ASP A 336 -12.60 2.73 -24.86
C ASP A 336 -12.85 1.33 -24.27
N PRO A 337 -13.80 0.57 -24.85
CA PRO A 337 -14.13 -0.77 -24.36
C PRO A 337 -12.96 -1.76 -24.44
N GLN A 338 -12.08 -1.63 -25.44
CA GLN A 338 -10.92 -2.52 -25.59
C GLN A 338 -9.88 -2.29 -24.48
N LYS A 339 -9.64 -1.02 -24.14
CA LYS A 339 -8.78 -0.68 -23.00
C LYS A 339 -9.41 -1.09 -21.67
N ALA A 340 -10.72 -0.93 -21.51
CA ALA A 340 -11.43 -1.43 -20.34
C ALA A 340 -11.27 -2.95 -20.17
N ILE A 341 -11.49 -3.74 -21.23
CA ILE A 341 -11.30 -5.20 -21.19
C ILE A 341 -9.88 -5.58 -20.79
N ARG A 342 -8.85 -4.94 -21.36
CA ARG A 342 -7.44 -5.18 -20.98
C ARG A 342 -7.19 -4.90 -19.50
N LEU A 343 -7.68 -3.78 -18.98
CA LEU A 343 -7.53 -3.44 -17.57
C LEU A 343 -8.29 -4.42 -16.65
N TYR A 344 -9.49 -4.88 -17.04
CA TYR A 344 -10.18 -5.93 -16.30
C TYR A 344 -9.40 -7.24 -16.29
N GLN A 345 -8.83 -7.64 -17.43
CA GLN A 345 -7.99 -8.84 -17.52
C GLN A 345 -6.83 -8.75 -16.56
N GLU A 346 -6.03 -7.68 -16.63
CA GLU A 346 -4.89 -7.47 -15.72
C GLU A 346 -5.30 -7.48 -14.23
N ALA A 347 -6.36 -6.75 -13.88
CA ALA A 347 -6.86 -6.73 -12.50
C ALA A 347 -7.32 -8.12 -12.05
N SER A 348 -8.03 -8.83 -12.93
CA SER A 348 -8.48 -10.20 -12.73
C SER A 348 -7.39 -11.24 -12.94
N GLU A 349 -6.12 -10.88 -13.12
CA GLU A 349 -5.02 -11.85 -13.16
C GLU A 349 -4.24 -11.80 -11.85
N HIS A 350 -4.07 -10.60 -11.28
CA HIS A 350 -3.22 -10.38 -10.11
C HIS A 350 -3.95 -9.98 -8.83
N GLY A 351 -5.18 -9.47 -8.91
CA GLY A 351 -5.92 -8.96 -7.75
C GLY A 351 -6.42 -10.03 -6.78
N TYR A 352 -6.65 -9.67 -5.54
CA TYR A 352 -7.18 -10.61 -4.55
C TYR A 352 -8.66 -10.93 -4.82
N LEU A 353 -8.98 -12.21 -5.00
CA LEU A 353 -10.33 -12.67 -5.34
C LEU A 353 -11.38 -12.42 -4.24
N GLU A 354 -10.96 -12.16 -3.01
CA GLU A 354 -11.85 -11.76 -1.91
C GLU A 354 -12.48 -10.38 -2.14
N GLU A 355 -11.86 -9.52 -2.95
CA GLU A 355 -12.39 -8.20 -3.29
C GLU A 355 -13.46 -8.30 -4.38
N ASP A 356 -14.63 -7.71 -4.12
CA ASP A 356 -15.75 -7.69 -5.06
C ASP A 356 -15.40 -7.05 -6.40
N GLU A 357 -14.55 -6.01 -6.40
CA GLU A 357 -14.05 -5.35 -7.60
C GLU A 357 -13.30 -6.31 -8.50
N ILE A 358 -12.52 -7.23 -7.93
CA ILE A 358 -11.72 -8.21 -8.68
C ILE A 358 -12.61 -9.32 -9.24
N GLN A 359 -13.61 -9.77 -8.48
CA GLN A 359 -14.61 -10.71 -8.97
C GLN A 359 -15.41 -10.09 -10.13
N GLN A 360 -15.78 -8.81 -10.02
CA GLN A 360 -16.42 -8.07 -11.11
C GLN A 360 -15.48 -7.91 -12.31
N ALA A 361 -14.18 -7.63 -12.10
CA ALA A 361 -13.20 -7.57 -13.18
C ALA A 361 -13.12 -8.92 -13.92
N ALA A 362 -13.06 -10.05 -13.20
CA ALA A 362 -13.05 -11.38 -13.79
C ALA A 362 -14.30 -11.64 -14.64
N TYR A 363 -15.48 -11.27 -14.14
CA TYR A 363 -16.72 -11.35 -14.89
C TYR A 363 -16.72 -10.50 -16.18
N ARG A 364 -16.22 -9.26 -16.10
CA ARG A 364 -16.12 -8.36 -17.28
C ARG A 364 -15.07 -8.82 -18.29
N ALA A 365 -14.01 -9.46 -17.82
CA ALA A 365 -12.96 -10.05 -18.64
C ALA A 365 -13.35 -11.41 -19.25
N GLY A 366 -14.41 -12.04 -18.76
CA GLY A 366 -14.78 -13.42 -19.13
C GLY A 366 -13.83 -14.47 -18.54
N ASN A 367 -13.15 -14.18 -17.43
CA ASN A 367 -12.22 -15.08 -16.77
C ASN A 367 -12.96 -16.09 -15.88
N ILE A 368 -13.53 -17.11 -16.52
CA ILE A 368 -14.38 -18.14 -15.89
C ILE A 368 -13.60 -18.96 -14.85
N ASP A 369 -12.35 -19.31 -15.15
CA ASP A 369 -11.52 -20.13 -14.26
C ASP A 369 -11.31 -19.43 -12.92
N ARG A 370 -10.99 -18.13 -12.96
CA ARG A 370 -10.79 -17.32 -11.76
C ARG A 370 -12.08 -17.13 -10.95
N LEU A 371 -13.22 -16.96 -11.62
CA LEU A 371 -14.52 -16.90 -10.96
C LEU A 371 -14.92 -18.24 -10.33
N THR A 372 -14.60 -19.35 -11.00
CA THR A 372 -14.84 -20.70 -10.49
C THR A 372 -14.00 -20.97 -9.24
N GLU A 373 -12.73 -20.57 -9.25
CA GLU A 373 -11.87 -20.61 -8.07
C GLU A 373 -12.51 -19.83 -6.90
N ALA A 374 -12.89 -18.58 -7.14
CA ALA A 374 -13.50 -17.72 -6.11
C ALA A 374 -14.83 -18.28 -5.57
N ALA A 375 -15.71 -18.77 -6.47
CA ALA A 375 -16.98 -19.36 -6.09
C ALA A 375 -16.79 -20.63 -5.24
N ASN A 376 -15.80 -21.48 -5.58
CA ASN A 376 -15.49 -22.71 -4.85
C ASN A 376 -14.85 -22.45 -3.47
N VAL A 377 -14.15 -21.32 -3.30
CA VAL A 377 -13.68 -20.84 -1.99
C VAL A 377 -14.84 -20.33 -1.13
N GLY A 378 -16.00 -20.05 -1.73
CA GLY A 378 -17.21 -19.64 -1.04
C GLY A 378 -17.51 -18.15 -1.15
N TYR A 379 -16.89 -17.41 -2.09
CA TYR A 379 -17.22 -15.99 -2.30
C TYR A 379 -18.57 -15.84 -3.00
N PRO A 380 -19.60 -15.23 -2.34
CA PRO A 380 -20.95 -15.27 -2.86
C PRO A 380 -21.16 -14.45 -4.14
N LEU A 381 -20.44 -13.33 -4.30
CA LEU A 381 -20.54 -12.53 -5.50
C LEU A 381 -19.98 -13.29 -6.71
N ALA A 382 -18.87 -14.01 -6.57
CA ALA A 382 -18.31 -14.83 -7.64
C ALA A 382 -19.27 -15.95 -8.04
N ALA A 383 -19.88 -16.64 -7.06
CA ALA A 383 -20.92 -17.64 -7.32
C ALA A 383 -22.11 -17.02 -8.06
N TYR A 384 -22.59 -15.84 -7.64
CA TYR A 384 -23.66 -15.14 -8.34
C TYR A 384 -23.28 -14.80 -9.79
N LEU A 385 -22.10 -14.22 -10.02
CA LEU A 385 -21.63 -13.80 -11.34
C LEU A 385 -21.46 -15.01 -12.27
N LEU A 386 -20.81 -16.08 -11.78
CA LEU A 386 -20.62 -17.32 -12.53
C LEU A 386 -21.94 -18.02 -12.83
N GLY A 387 -22.82 -18.11 -11.82
CA GLY A 387 -24.14 -18.69 -11.96
C GLY A 387 -24.98 -17.96 -13.00
N ARG A 388 -24.97 -16.62 -12.98
CA ARG A 388 -25.61 -15.78 -14.01
C ARG A 388 -24.99 -15.98 -15.39
N MET A 389 -23.68 -16.14 -15.51
CA MET A 389 -23.02 -16.40 -16.79
C MET A 389 -23.50 -17.70 -17.42
N TYR A 390 -23.56 -18.80 -16.65
CA TYR A 390 -24.10 -20.07 -17.13
C TYR A 390 -25.60 -19.99 -17.39
N TRP A 391 -26.37 -19.37 -16.50
CA TRP A 391 -27.82 -19.26 -16.63
C TRP A 391 -28.25 -18.57 -17.94
N ASN A 392 -27.58 -17.46 -18.28
CA ASN A 392 -27.92 -16.65 -19.45
C ASN A 392 -27.10 -16.97 -20.70
N GLY A 393 -26.01 -17.76 -20.59
CA GLY A 393 -25.06 -17.97 -21.69
C GLY A 393 -24.26 -16.70 -22.04
N GLU A 394 -23.68 -16.04 -21.02
CA GLU A 394 -22.90 -14.81 -21.19
C GLU A 394 -21.42 -15.11 -21.48
N ASN A 395 -20.67 -14.13 -22.02
CA ASN A 395 -19.21 -14.22 -22.26
C ASN A 395 -18.78 -15.47 -23.07
N GLY A 396 -19.61 -15.91 -24.01
CA GLY A 396 -19.31 -17.04 -24.90
C GLY A 396 -19.65 -18.42 -24.32
N LEU A 397 -20.21 -18.48 -23.10
CA LEU A 397 -20.75 -19.71 -22.55
C LEU A 397 -22.08 -20.08 -23.21
N LYS A 398 -22.31 -21.39 -23.35
CA LYS A 398 -23.63 -21.91 -23.68
C LYS A 398 -24.50 -21.86 -22.42
N ALA A 399 -25.75 -21.44 -22.58
CA ALA A 399 -26.70 -21.42 -21.47
C ALA A 399 -26.87 -22.83 -20.85
N ASP A 400 -26.69 -22.92 -19.54
CA ASP A 400 -26.87 -24.09 -18.70
C ASP A 400 -27.52 -23.66 -17.38
N VAL A 401 -28.84 -23.83 -17.32
CA VAL A 401 -29.68 -23.36 -16.22
C VAL A 401 -29.48 -24.21 -14.96
N ILE A 402 -29.11 -25.49 -15.11
CA ILE A 402 -28.84 -26.39 -13.99
C ILE A 402 -27.52 -25.98 -13.35
N HIS A 403 -26.45 -25.93 -14.15
CA HIS A 403 -25.13 -25.58 -13.65
C HIS A 403 -25.08 -24.14 -13.12
N GLY A 404 -25.77 -23.20 -13.80
CA GLY A 404 -25.93 -21.83 -13.31
C GLY A 404 -26.75 -21.76 -12.02
N GLY A 405 -27.80 -22.57 -11.90
CA GLY A 405 -28.67 -22.66 -10.72
C GLY A 405 -27.92 -23.08 -9.46
N ASP A 406 -27.00 -24.04 -9.57
CA ASP A 406 -26.19 -24.51 -8.44
C ASP A 406 -25.39 -23.37 -7.79
N TYR A 407 -24.71 -22.56 -8.61
CA TYR A 407 -23.95 -21.40 -8.10
C TYR A 407 -24.86 -20.27 -7.60
N LEU A 408 -26.00 -20.03 -8.27
CA LEU A 408 -26.96 -19.02 -7.81
C LEU A 408 -27.57 -19.38 -6.46
N TYR A 409 -27.76 -20.67 -6.16
CA TYR A 409 -28.23 -21.13 -4.86
C TYR A 409 -27.21 -20.80 -3.75
N ILE A 410 -25.91 -21.04 -4.00
CA ILE A 410 -24.83 -20.65 -3.08
C ILE A 410 -24.89 -19.15 -2.78
N ALA A 411 -25.04 -18.32 -3.82
CA ALA A 411 -25.15 -16.87 -3.64
C ALA A 411 -26.44 -16.45 -2.92
N ALA A 412 -27.57 -17.09 -3.21
CA ALA A 412 -28.88 -16.79 -2.63
C ALA A 412 -28.93 -17.08 -1.12
N GLU A 413 -28.24 -18.12 -0.66
CA GLU A 413 -28.19 -18.48 0.77
C GLU A 413 -27.15 -17.65 1.56
N SER A 414 -26.43 -16.75 0.89
CA SER A 414 -25.46 -15.88 1.57
C SER A 414 -26.10 -14.63 2.19
N GLU A 415 -25.36 -14.00 3.10
CA GLU A 415 -25.69 -12.67 3.65
C GLU A 415 -25.19 -11.52 2.75
N HIS A 416 -24.58 -11.85 1.61
CA HIS A 416 -24.04 -10.86 0.69
C HIS A 416 -25.18 -10.10 -0.03
N PRO A 417 -25.03 -8.79 -0.35
CA PRO A 417 -26.07 -8.04 -1.08
C PRO A 417 -26.51 -8.67 -2.41
N CYS A 418 -25.66 -9.47 -3.05
CA CYS A 418 -26.02 -10.18 -4.29
C CYS A 418 -27.10 -11.26 -4.11
N ALA A 419 -27.34 -11.73 -2.88
CA ALA A 419 -28.30 -12.79 -2.59
C ALA A 419 -29.73 -12.44 -3.05
N VAL A 420 -30.11 -11.16 -2.95
CA VAL A 420 -31.43 -10.67 -3.38
C VAL A 420 -31.61 -10.86 -4.89
N GLU A 421 -30.60 -10.47 -5.68
CA GLU A 421 -30.65 -10.62 -7.14
C GLU A 421 -30.53 -12.09 -7.55
N ALA A 422 -29.76 -12.90 -6.82
CA ALA A 422 -29.70 -14.35 -7.04
C ALA A 422 -31.07 -15.02 -6.84
N LYS A 423 -31.77 -14.73 -5.74
CA LYS A 423 -33.13 -15.23 -5.46
C LYS A 423 -34.12 -14.80 -6.54
N LYS A 424 -34.02 -13.55 -6.99
CA LYS A 424 -34.85 -13.03 -8.08
C LYS A 424 -34.62 -13.80 -9.38
N LEU A 425 -33.37 -14.06 -9.76
CA LEU A 425 -33.06 -14.82 -10.97
C LEU A 425 -33.60 -16.26 -10.88
N LEU A 426 -33.41 -16.93 -9.74
CA LEU A 426 -33.95 -18.27 -9.49
C LEU A 426 -35.48 -18.31 -9.57
N SER A 427 -36.17 -17.29 -9.04
CA SER A 427 -37.63 -17.20 -9.11
C SER A 427 -38.17 -17.00 -10.52
N GLN A 428 -37.42 -16.32 -11.39
CA GLN A 428 -37.78 -16.11 -12.79
C GLN A 428 -37.64 -17.39 -13.64
N GLY A 429 -36.79 -18.33 -13.21
CA GLY A 429 -36.65 -19.66 -13.82
C GLY A 429 -37.74 -20.66 -13.47
N GLN A 430 -38.61 -20.36 -12.50
CA GLN A 430 -39.71 -21.24 -12.10
C GLN A 430 -40.93 -21.12 -13.04
N GLY A 431 -40.71 -21.35 -14.33
CA GLY A 431 -41.75 -21.82 -15.23
C GLY A 431 -41.81 -23.34 -15.17
N SER A 432 -42.78 -23.88 -14.41
CA SER A 432 -43.14 -25.30 -14.27
C SER A 432 -41.99 -26.28 -13.96
N TRP A 433 -41.74 -26.49 -12.67
CA TRP A 433 -41.13 -27.73 -12.19
C TRP A 433 -42.24 -28.75 -11.93
N GLU A 434 -42.57 -29.58 -12.92
CA GLU A 434 -43.26 -30.85 -12.64
C GLU A 434 -42.18 -31.87 -12.28
N PHE A 435 -42.19 -32.34 -11.02
CA PHE A 435 -41.47 -33.55 -10.64
C PHE A 435 -42.20 -34.73 -11.29
N GLU A 436 -41.55 -35.41 -12.24
CA GLU A 436 -41.85 -36.82 -12.56
C GLU A 436 -40.99 -37.76 -11.72
#